data_AF-A0A518CPC8-F1
#
_entry.id   AF-A0A518CPC8-F1
#
_cell.length_a   1.000
_cell.length_b   1.000
_cell.length_c   1.000
_cell.angle_alpha   90.00
_cell.angle_beta   90.00
_cell.angle_gamma   90.00
#
_symmetry.space_group_name_H-M   'P 1'
#
loop_
_entity.id
_entity.type
_entity.pdbx_description
1 polymer ?
#
loop_
_entity_poly.entity_id
_entity_poly.type
_entity_poly.pdbx_seq_one_letter_code
_entity_poly.pdbx_strand_id
1 'polypeptide(L)'
;MLVGLFGDTHDHIDNVRHAVNTFNHLGCEYVLFAGDLVSPLVIPPLRRLRGKFIACWGDNDGNRIGIAGGLRIIGEIGEPPFCIQTPDGVRILLTHNPDMARNQLQNIDVVVSSHTHRAHFATTASGMITINPGECSGWISRKPQIAVLDTTTRKVEFYPLPEPPPVPDMIP
;
A
#
# COMPACT_ATOMS: atom_id res chain seq x y z
N MET A 1 -13.60 7.98 8.04
CA MET A 1 -12.94 6.70 8.39
C MET A 1 -11.49 6.79 7.94
N LEU A 2 -10.56 6.06 8.59
CA LEU A 2 -9.15 6.06 8.20
C LEU A 2 -8.76 4.78 7.46
N VAL A 3 -8.13 4.96 6.29
CA VAL A 3 -7.62 3.88 5.44
C VAL A 3 -6.10 4.00 5.34
N GLY A 4 -5.39 3.01 5.85
CA GLY A 4 -3.94 2.89 5.67
C GLY A 4 -3.60 2.39 4.27
N LEU A 5 -2.58 2.96 3.63
CA LEU A 5 -2.15 2.68 2.27
C LEU A 5 -0.64 2.46 2.24
N PHE A 6 -0.19 1.36 1.65
CA PHE A 6 1.24 1.09 1.46
C PHE A 6 1.48 0.11 0.32
N GLY A 7 2.73 0.01 -0.12
CA GLY A 7 3.16 -0.83 -1.23
C GLY A 7 4.68 -1.02 -1.19
N ASP A 8 5.21 -1.78 -2.14
CA ASP A 8 6.63 -1.96 -2.44
C ASP A 8 7.47 -2.24 -1.18
N THR A 9 7.08 -3.29 -0.45
CA THR A 9 7.76 -3.70 0.79
C THR A 9 9.05 -4.46 0.54
N HIS A 10 9.15 -5.17 -0.59
CA HIS A 10 10.36 -5.87 -1.05
C HIS A 10 11.15 -6.54 0.09
N ASP A 11 10.49 -7.44 0.82
CA ASP A 11 11.06 -8.18 1.95
C ASP A 11 11.59 -7.34 3.13
N HIS A 12 11.30 -6.04 3.21
CA HIS A 12 11.70 -5.19 4.34
C HIS A 12 10.79 -5.39 5.56
N ILE A 13 10.95 -6.52 6.24
CA ILE A 13 10.12 -6.95 7.38
C ILE A 13 10.04 -5.88 8.49
N ASP A 14 11.14 -5.19 8.80
CA ASP A 14 11.16 -4.16 9.85
C ASP A 14 10.28 -2.96 9.52
N ASN A 15 10.32 -2.45 8.29
CA ASN A 15 9.44 -1.36 7.87
C ASN A 15 7.98 -1.81 7.81
N VAL A 16 7.70 -3.06 7.47
CA VAL A 16 6.33 -3.60 7.62
C VAL A 16 5.89 -3.58 9.09
N ARG A 17 6.76 -3.91 10.05
CA ARG A 17 6.44 -3.80 11.48
C ARG A 17 6.15 -2.35 11.88
N HIS A 18 6.95 -1.40 11.42
CA HIS A 18 6.71 0.02 11.66
C HIS A 18 5.38 0.48 11.06
N ALA A 19 5.10 0.12 9.81
CA ALA A 19 3.85 0.44 9.14
C ALA A 19 2.62 -0.11 9.89
N VAL A 20 2.66 -1.39 10.28
CA VAL A 20 1.59 -2.02 11.06
C VAL A 20 1.36 -1.30 12.39
N ASN A 21 2.44 -0.92 13.09
CA ASN A 21 2.33 -0.16 14.34
C ASN A 21 1.69 1.22 14.11
N THR A 22 2.11 1.93 13.06
CA THR A 22 1.54 3.25 12.71
C THR A 22 0.05 3.13 12.38
N PHE A 23 -0.36 2.20 11.52
CA PHE A 23 -1.77 2.00 11.19
C PHE A 23 -2.61 1.63 12.41
N ASN A 24 -2.10 0.75 13.27
CA ASN A 24 -2.79 0.38 14.50
C ASN A 24 -2.90 1.55 15.49
N HIS A 25 -1.88 2.40 15.59
CA HIS A 25 -1.87 3.57 16.46
C HIS A 25 -2.87 4.63 15.99
N LEU A 26 -2.93 4.86 14.68
CA LEU A 26 -3.87 5.81 14.08
C LEU A 26 -5.32 5.28 14.04
N GLY A 27 -5.52 3.98 14.30
CA GLY A 27 -6.84 3.37 14.27
C GLY A 27 -7.37 3.18 12.84
N CYS A 28 -6.51 2.89 11.86
CA CYS A 28 -6.94 2.58 10.50
C CYS A 28 -7.85 1.34 10.50
N GLU A 29 -9.08 1.52 10.01
CA GLU A 29 -10.10 0.47 9.96
C GLU A 29 -9.87 -0.48 8.78
N TYR A 30 -9.30 0.06 7.69
CA TYR A 30 -8.88 -0.68 6.51
C TYR A 30 -7.42 -0.39 6.22
N VAL A 31 -6.71 -1.39 5.71
CA VAL A 31 -5.32 -1.28 5.28
C VAL A 31 -5.23 -1.89 3.89
N LEU A 32 -4.92 -1.06 2.90
CA LEU A 32 -4.81 -1.44 1.50
C LEU A 32 -3.36 -1.56 1.08
N PHE A 33 -3.05 -2.67 0.41
CA PHE A 33 -1.70 -2.99 -0.05
C PHE A 33 -1.64 -3.10 -1.56
N ALA A 34 -0.83 -2.26 -2.21
CA ALA A 34 -0.80 -2.11 -3.67
C ALA A 34 0.34 -2.90 -4.36
N GLY A 35 0.79 -4.03 -3.79
CA GLY A 35 2.02 -4.73 -4.24
C GLY A 35 3.28 -3.90 -3.96
N ASP A 36 4.51 -4.43 -3.93
CA ASP A 36 4.99 -5.82 -3.91
C ASP A 36 5.35 -6.34 -2.50
N LEU A 37 4.93 -7.57 -2.16
CA LEU A 37 5.43 -8.29 -0.98
C LEU A 37 6.75 -9.00 -1.26
N VAL A 38 6.89 -9.54 -2.48
CA VAL A 38 7.98 -10.41 -2.98
C VAL A 38 7.93 -11.82 -2.39
N SER A 39 7.98 -11.97 -1.06
CA SER A 39 8.01 -13.27 -0.41
C SER A 39 6.98 -13.43 0.73
N PRO A 40 6.67 -14.67 1.15
CA PRO A 40 5.82 -14.89 2.34
C PRO A 40 6.47 -14.44 3.67
N LEU A 41 7.75 -14.03 3.68
CA LEU A 41 8.47 -13.65 4.90
C LEU A 41 7.94 -12.35 5.53
N VAL A 42 7.28 -11.50 4.74
CA VAL A 42 6.68 -10.24 5.23
C VAL A 42 5.30 -10.43 5.89
N ILE A 43 4.71 -11.63 5.80
CA ILE A 43 3.38 -11.93 6.32
C ILE A 43 3.29 -11.91 7.85
N PRO A 44 4.25 -12.45 8.63
CA PRO A 44 4.11 -12.51 10.09
C PRO A 44 3.86 -11.16 10.77
N PRO A 45 4.54 -10.05 10.42
CA PRO A 45 4.19 -8.72 10.92
C PRO A 45 2.75 -8.29 10.64
N LEU A 46 2.21 -8.60 9.45
CA LEU A 46 0.87 -8.20 9.03
C LEU A 46 -0.23 -8.81 9.91
N ARG A 47 0.02 -9.95 10.57
CA ARG A 47 -0.92 -10.60 11.50
C ARG A 47 -1.28 -9.73 12.71
N ARG A 48 -0.50 -8.68 12.97
CA ARG A 48 -0.75 -7.73 14.06
C ARG A 48 -1.67 -6.57 13.64
N LEU A 49 -2.03 -6.45 12.37
CA LEU A 49 -3.00 -5.45 11.93
C LEU A 49 -4.34 -5.67 12.63
N ARG A 50 -4.92 -4.58 13.13
CA ARG A 50 -6.26 -4.57 13.71
C ARG A 50 -7.33 -4.24 12.67
N GLY A 51 -6.98 -3.47 11.65
CA GLY A 51 -7.85 -3.14 10.53
C GLY A 51 -7.95 -4.26 9.50
N LYS A 52 -9.00 -4.22 8.66
CA LYS A 52 -9.20 -5.16 7.57
C LYS A 52 -8.12 -4.98 6.50
N PHE A 53 -7.37 -6.03 6.22
CA PHE A 53 -6.32 -6.03 5.21
C PHE A 53 -6.85 -6.46 3.84
N ILE A 54 -6.57 -5.68 2.80
CA ILE A 54 -6.90 -6.00 1.41
C ILE A 54 -5.69 -5.68 0.54
N ALA A 55 -5.25 -6.63 -0.28
CA ALA A 55 -4.06 -6.51 -1.10
C ALA A 55 -4.37 -6.76 -2.59
N CYS A 56 -3.57 -6.16 -3.46
CA CYS A 56 -3.41 -6.64 -4.82
C CYS A 56 -2.01 -7.20 -5.03
N TRP A 57 -1.88 -8.11 -6.00
CA TRP A 57 -0.58 -8.58 -6.48
C TRP A 57 0.20 -7.44 -7.12
N GLY A 58 1.51 -7.39 -6.90
CA GLY A 58 2.43 -6.63 -7.72
C GLY A 58 3.17 -7.51 -8.73
N ASP A 59 4.05 -6.90 -9.52
CA ASP A 59 4.77 -7.59 -10.59
C ASP A 59 5.95 -8.43 -10.09
N ASN A 60 6.43 -8.22 -8.86
CA ASN A 60 7.52 -8.99 -8.25
C ASN A 60 7.04 -10.11 -7.30
N ASP A 61 5.73 -10.28 -7.11
CA ASP A 61 5.17 -11.33 -6.26
C ASP A 61 5.23 -12.73 -6.91
N GLY A 62 6.41 -13.38 -6.79
CA GLY A 62 6.67 -14.68 -7.41
C GLY A 62 6.05 -15.87 -6.67
N ASN A 63 6.18 -15.94 -5.34
CA ASN A 63 5.65 -17.04 -4.55
C ASN A 63 4.16 -16.84 -4.19
N ARG A 64 3.31 -16.77 -5.22
CA ARG A 64 1.87 -16.49 -5.08
C ARG A 64 1.16 -17.50 -4.19
N ILE A 65 1.51 -18.78 -4.27
CA ILE A 65 0.92 -19.85 -3.44
C ILE A 65 1.23 -19.62 -1.95
N GLY A 66 2.51 -19.38 -1.63
CA GLY A 66 2.93 -19.14 -0.25
C GLY A 66 2.35 -17.83 0.30
N ILE A 67 2.31 -16.78 -0.51
CA ILE A 67 1.76 -15.48 -0.12
C ILE A 67 0.26 -15.60 0.15
N ALA A 68 -0.51 -16.12 -0.81
CA ALA A 68 -1.95 -16.28 -0.66
C ALA A 68 -2.27 -17.19 0.54
N GLY A 69 -1.55 -18.31 0.69
CA GLY A 69 -1.70 -19.22 1.82
C GLY A 69 -1.50 -18.54 3.19
N GLY A 70 -0.47 -17.69 3.30
CA GLY A 70 -0.19 -16.95 4.54
C GLY A 70 -1.17 -15.80 4.81
N LEU A 71 -1.73 -15.18 3.77
CA LEU A 71 -2.69 -14.07 3.90
C LEU A 71 -4.10 -14.53 4.25
N ARG A 72 -4.50 -15.79 4.04
CA ARG A 72 -5.86 -16.31 4.31
C ARG A 72 -6.42 -16.01 5.70
N ILE A 73 -5.55 -15.83 6.71
CA ILE A 73 -5.94 -15.53 8.10
C ILE A 73 -5.90 -14.03 8.44
N ILE A 74 -5.38 -13.21 7.53
CA ILE A 74 -5.12 -11.77 7.73
C ILE A 74 -6.07 -10.94 6.86
N GLY A 75 -6.27 -11.35 5.60
CA GLY A 75 -7.03 -10.59 4.63
C GLY A 75 -7.09 -11.27 3.27
N GLU A 76 -7.49 -10.49 2.27
CA GLU A 76 -7.70 -10.95 0.90
C GLU A 76 -6.62 -10.38 0.00
N ILE A 77 -6.22 -11.13 -1.03
CA ILE A 77 -5.35 -10.67 -2.11
C ILE A 77 -5.97 -11.01 -3.47
N GLY A 78 -5.98 -10.05 -4.38
CA GLY A 78 -6.63 -10.18 -5.70
C GLY A 78 -5.78 -9.71 -6.86
N GLU A 79 -6.19 -10.08 -8.08
CA GLU A 79 -5.58 -9.58 -9.31
C GLU A 79 -5.94 -8.11 -9.54
N PRO A 80 -4.96 -7.20 -9.66
CA PRO A 80 -5.26 -5.81 -10.00
C PRO A 80 -5.65 -5.65 -11.48
N PRO A 81 -6.36 -4.56 -11.82
CA PRO A 81 -7.01 -3.63 -10.90
C PRO A 81 -8.34 -4.20 -10.41
N PHE A 82 -8.73 -3.87 -9.18
CA PHE A 82 -10.07 -4.16 -8.68
C PHE A 82 -10.60 -3.03 -7.78
N CYS A 83 -11.92 -2.95 -7.65
CA CYS A 83 -12.59 -1.94 -6.85
C CYS A 83 -13.06 -2.53 -5.51
N ILE A 84 -12.89 -1.75 -4.45
CA ILE A 84 -13.52 -1.98 -3.16
C ILE A 84 -14.42 -0.78 -2.84
N GLN A 85 -15.45 -1.01 -2.05
CA GLN A 85 -16.26 0.05 -1.48
C GLN A 85 -16.12 0.04 0.04
N THR A 86 -15.74 1.17 0.62
CA THR A 86 -15.67 1.34 2.07
C THR A 86 -17.08 1.38 2.68
N PRO A 87 -17.24 1.13 4.00
CA PRO A 87 -18.53 1.21 4.68
C PRO A 87 -19.22 2.58 4.56
N ASP A 88 -18.45 3.67 4.45
CA ASP A 88 -18.95 5.03 4.22
C ASP A 88 -19.16 5.36 2.73
N GLY A 89 -19.05 4.39 1.84
CA GLY A 89 -19.47 4.48 0.44
C GLY A 89 -18.40 4.94 -0.55
N VAL A 90 -17.16 5.19 -0.11
CA VAL A 90 -16.06 5.58 -0.99
C VAL A 90 -15.60 4.39 -1.83
N ARG A 91 -15.57 4.55 -3.16
CA ARG A 91 -15.11 3.53 -4.10
C ARG A 91 -13.63 3.73 -4.40
N ILE A 92 -12.83 2.76 -3.98
CA ILE A 92 -11.39 2.77 -4.12
C ILE A 92 -10.98 1.71 -5.14
N LEU A 93 -10.36 2.13 -6.23
CA LEU A 93 -9.71 1.23 -7.18
C LEU A 93 -8.27 0.98 -6.71
N LEU A 94 -7.97 -0.28 -6.40
CA LEU A 94 -6.64 -0.74 -6.00
C LEU A 94 -5.97 -1.40 -7.20
N THR A 95 -4.76 -0.96 -7.51
CA THR A 95 -3.92 -1.52 -8.58
C THR A 95 -2.46 -1.48 -8.16
N HIS A 96 -1.59 -2.30 -8.74
CA HIS A 96 -0.15 -2.12 -8.55
C HIS A 96 0.39 -1.08 -9.53
N ASN A 97 0.25 -1.33 -10.83
CA ASN A 97 0.63 -0.39 -11.87
C ASN A 97 -0.56 0.54 -12.24
N PRO A 98 -0.41 1.87 -12.20
CA PRO A 98 -1.49 2.80 -12.53
C PRO A 98 -2.01 2.66 -13.97
N ASP A 99 -1.19 2.19 -14.91
CA ASP A 99 -1.60 2.03 -16.31
C ASP A 99 -2.67 0.97 -16.50
N MET A 100 -2.75 -0.02 -15.60
CA MET A 100 -3.78 -1.04 -15.61
C MET A 100 -5.18 -0.45 -15.32
N ALA A 101 -5.24 0.67 -14.61
CA ALA A 101 -6.48 1.30 -14.20
C ALA A 101 -7.14 2.15 -15.30
N ARG A 102 -6.43 2.49 -16.39
CA ARG A 102 -6.85 3.54 -17.36
C ARG A 102 -8.29 3.38 -17.88
N ASN A 103 -8.75 2.15 -18.08
CA ASN A 103 -10.09 1.87 -18.63
C ASN A 103 -11.15 1.54 -17.57
N GLN A 104 -10.81 1.62 -16.27
CA GLN A 104 -11.67 1.21 -15.15
C GLN A 104 -11.95 2.35 -14.16
N LEU A 105 -11.78 3.61 -14.59
CA LEU A 105 -11.93 4.80 -13.75
C LEU A 105 -13.37 5.32 -13.64
N GLN A 106 -14.31 4.70 -14.35
CA GLN A 106 -15.72 5.07 -14.22
C GLN A 106 -16.18 4.77 -12.81
N ASN A 107 -16.89 5.72 -12.18
CA ASN A 107 -17.48 5.50 -10.87
C ASN A 107 -16.42 5.17 -9.78
N ILE A 108 -15.24 5.75 -9.88
CA ILE A 108 -14.16 5.63 -8.89
C ILE A 108 -13.91 6.98 -8.21
N ASP A 109 -13.80 6.97 -6.89
CA ASP A 109 -13.58 8.17 -6.09
C ASP A 109 -12.09 8.32 -5.71
N VAL A 110 -11.39 7.18 -5.56
CA VAL A 110 -9.96 7.11 -5.22
C VAL A 110 -9.28 6.00 -6.03
N VAL A 111 -8.10 6.27 -6.58
CA VAL A 111 -7.19 5.27 -7.15
C VAL A 111 -5.96 5.17 -6.26
N VAL A 112 -5.62 3.95 -5.85
CA VAL A 112 -4.41 3.64 -5.09
C VAL A 112 -3.50 2.76 -5.95
N SER A 113 -2.26 3.19 -6.17
CA SER A 113 -1.24 2.47 -6.95
C SER A 113 0.12 2.42 -6.26
N SER A 114 1.03 1.57 -6.77
CA SER A 114 2.44 1.50 -6.35
C SER A 114 3.36 1.51 -7.58
N HIS A 115 4.32 0.58 -7.71
CA HIS A 115 5.16 0.34 -8.90
C HIS A 115 6.25 1.38 -9.18
N THR A 116 5.96 2.67 -9.00
CA THR A 116 6.95 3.74 -9.29
C THR A 116 7.89 4.03 -8.14
N HIS A 117 7.63 3.48 -6.94
CA HIS A 117 8.32 3.80 -5.67
C HIS A 117 8.30 5.29 -5.29
N ARG A 118 7.50 6.11 -5.97
CA ARG A 118 7.45 7.56 -5.79
C ARG A 118 6.12 7.97 -5.19
N ALA A 119 6.22 8.58 -4.01
CA ALA A 119 5.09 9.21 -3.34
C ALA A 119 4.37 10.16 -4.29
N HIS A 120 3.05 10.01 -4.39
CA HIS A 120 2.22 10.88 -5.21
C HIS A 120 0.85 11.04 -4.59
N PHE A 121 0.33 12.27 -4.63
CA PHE A 121 -1.05 12.58 -4.33
C PHE A 121 -1.51 13.68 -5.27
N ALA A 122 -2.64 13.46 -5.93
CA ALA A 122 -3.29 14.47 -6.75
C ALA A 122 -4.81 14.32 -6.72
N THR A 123 -5.49 15.40 -7.05
CA THR A 123 -6.93 15.41 -7.32
C THR A 123 -7.15 15.80 -8.78
N THR A 124 -7.90 15.01 -9.53
CA THR A 124 -8.23 15.30 -10.93
C THR A 124 -9.26 16.41 -11.05
N ALA A 125 -9.49 16.91 -12.26
CA ALA A 125 -10.54 17.89 -12.53
C ALA A 125 -11.96 17.37 -12.19
N SER A 126 -12.17 16.06 -12.24
CA SER A 126 -13.44 15.42 -11.83
C SER A 126 -13.56 15.20 -10.32
N GLY A 127 -12.54 15.59 -9.54
CA GLY A 127 -12.52 15.40 -8.09
C GLY A 127 -12.14 13.99 -7.66
N MET A 128 -11.65 13.12 -8.55
CA MET A 128 -11.09 11.81 -8.19
C MET A 128 -9.71 11.99 -7.56
N ILE A 129 -9.40 11.22 -6.52
CA ILE A 129 -8.09 11.25 -5.87
C ILE A 129 -7.20 10.14 -6.43
N THR A 130 -5.94 10.42 -6.70
CA THR A 130 -4.93 9.43 -7.10
C THR A 130 -3.79 9.43 -6.10
N ILE A 131 -3.47 8.27 -5.53
CA ILE A 131 -2.49 8.10 -4.47
C ILE A 131 -1.49 7.02 -4.85
N ASN A 132 -0.21 7.34 -4.75
CA ASN A 132 0.87 6.37 -4.60
C ASN A 132 1.52 6.61 -3.23
N PRO A 133 1.53 5.65 -2.30
CA PRO A 133 2.08 5.85 -0.97
C PRO A 133 3.60 6.02 -0.97
N GLY A 134 4.28 5.76 -2.10
CA GLY A 134 5.72 5.55 -2.18
C GLY A 134 6.06 4.10 -1.90
N GLU A 135 7.31 3.85 -1.56
CA GLU A 135 7.76 2.51 -1.15
C GLU A 135 7.82 2.38 0.37
N CYS A 136 7.36 1.25 0.90
CA CYS A 136 7.54 0.90 2.30
C CYS A 136 8.99 0.45 2.58
N SER A 137 9.64 -0.16 1.59
CA SER A 137 11.01 -0.66 1.72
C SER A 137 12.06 0.45 1.89
N GLY A 138 12.00 1.50 1.08
CA GLY A 138 13.08 2.50 1.03
C GLY A 138 14.31 2.04 0.25
N TRP A 139 14.22 0.95 -0.53
CA TRP A 139 15.37 0.40 -1.26
C TRP A 139 15.82 1.26 -2.43
N ILE A 140 14.90 1.96 -3.11
CA ILE A 140 15.21 2.72 -4.31
C ILE A 140 15.31 4.21 -4.01
N SER A 141 14.23 4.77 -3.44
CA SER A 141 14.10 6.19 -3.12
C SER A 141 14.88 6.60 -1.87
N ARG A 142 15.26 5.63 -1.02
CA ARG A 142 15.86 5.86 0.30
C ARG A 142 14.96 6.62 1.28
N LYS A 143 13.68 6.77 0.96
CA LYS A 143 12.66 7.47 1.73
C LYS A 143 11.49 6.53 1.98
N PRO A 144 11.64 5.54 2.87
CA PRO A 144 10.57 4.60 3.16
C PRO A 144 9.39 5.33 3.81
N GLN A 145 8.17 5.07 3.33
CA GLN A 145 6.98 5.75 3.80
C GLN A 145 5.70 4.96 3.48
N ILE A 146 4.62 5.37 4.15
CA ILE A 146 3.25 4.91 3.92
C ILE A 146 2.32 6.12 3.85
N ALA A 147 1.05 5.91 3.50
CA ALA A 147 0.05 6.97 3.52
C ALA A 147 -1.20 6.56 4.31
N VAL A 148 -1.97 7.55 4.76
CA VAL A 148 -3.30 7.36 5.34
C VAL A 148 -4.27 8.30 4.65
N LEU A 149 -5.40 7.76 4.21
CA LEU A 149 -6.52 8.50 3.67
C LEU A 149 -7.63 8.60 4.72
N ASP A 150 -8.04 9.83 5.02
CA ASP A 150 -9.33 10.09 5.65
C ASP A 150 -10.41 10.15 4.56
N THR A 151 -11.29 9.15 4.53
CA THR A 151 -12.36 9.03 3.53
C THR A 151 -13.44 10.11 3.68
N THR A 152 -13.61 10.66 4.88
CA THR A 152 -14.63 11.67 5.19
C THR A 152 -14.14 13.05 4.78
N THR A 153 -12.91 13.41 5.17
CA THR A 153 -12.33 14.73 4.82
C THR A 153 -11.61 14.74 3.48
N ARG A 154 -11.41 13.56 2.88
CA ARG A 154 -10.61 13.34 1.66
C ARG A 154 -9.17 13.82 1.76
N LYS A 155 -8.61 13.85 2.97
CA LYS A 155 -7.23 14.25 3.23
C LYS A 155 -6.32 13.04 3.16
N VAL A 156 -5.13 13.24 2.60
CA VAL A 156 -4.07 12.22 2.54
C VAL A 156 -2.87 12.73 3.29
N GLU A 157 -2.37 11.92 4.21
CA GLU A 157 -1.17 12.21 4.99
C GLU A 157 -0.14 11.12 4.74
N PHE A 158 1.11 11.52 4.50
CA PHE A 158 2.24 10.61 4.34
C PHE A 158 3.00 10.50 5.66
N TYR A 159 3.34 9.26 6.02
CA TYR A 159 4.03 8.93 7.25
C TYR A 159 5.39 8.31 6.91
N PRO A 160 6.50 9.02 7.17
CA PRO A 160 7.83 8.46 7.01
C PRO A 160 8.05 7.26 7.93
N LEU A 161 8.79 6.28 7.44
CA LEU A 161 9.32 5.16 8.20
C LEU A 161 10.83 5.36 8.45
N PRO A 162 11.48 4.56 9.31
CA PRO A 162 12.90 4.69 9.55
C PRO A 162 13.72 4.58 8.26
N GLU A 163 14.53 5.60 7.98
CA GLU A 163 15.40 5.59 6.82
C GLU A 163 16.53 4.57 7.00
N PRO A 164 16.92 3.85 5.94
CA PRO A 164 18.06 2.97 5.99
C PRO A 164 19.35 3.77 6.28
N PRO A 165 20.35 3.19 6.96
CA PRO A 165 21.59 3.89 7.24
C PRO A 165 22.27 4.33 5.93
N PRO A 166 23.09 5.40 5.96
CA PRO A 166 23.86 5.82 4.79
C PRO A 166 24.66 4.64 4.26
N VAL A 167 24.61 4.42 2.95
CA VAL A 167 25.50 3.46 2.30
C VAL A 167 26.88 4.13 2.26
N PRO A 168 27.95 3.50 2.79
CA PRO A 168 29.30 4.01 2.65
C PRO A 168 29.60 4.24 1.17
N ASP A 169 30.39 5.27 0.85
CA ASP A 169 30.91 5.44 -0.50
C ASP A 169 31.57 4.12 -0.93
N MET A 170 31.19 3.63 -2.11
CA MET A 170 31.83 2.44 -2.68
C MET A 170 33.32 2.77 -2.81
N ILE A 171 34.17 2.06 -2.07
CA ILE A 171 35.61 2.18 -2.24
C ILE A 171 35.91 1.70 -3.67
N PRO A 172 36.54 2.53 -4.51
CA PRO A 172 36.79 2.21 -5.92
C PRO A 172 37.66 0.96 -6.11
#